data_AF-A0A1V2LM91-F1
#
_entry.id   AF-A0A1V2LM91-F1
#
_cell.length_a   1.000
_cell.length_b   1.000
_cell.length_c   1.000
_cell.angle_alpha   90.00
_cell.angle_beta   90.00
_cell.angle_gamma   90.00
#
_symmetry.space_group_name_H-M   'P 1'
#
loop_
_entity.id
_entity.type
_entity.pdbx_description
1 polymer ?
#
loop_
_entity_poly.entity_id
_entity_poly.type
_entity_poly.pdbx_seq_one_letter_code
_entity_poly.pdbx_strand_id
1 'polypeptide(L)'
;MTPRLKYAAIFLLIALVVAHEGMSMDEPGPEAESQRNSLHEHWKTRTFHWLVSLFILVITPSVGAAYAVANRTIVSLGIQVICQIYAFLEALFFRFNDVNGHENSTSRGTAWFMVFFYIGLIVNGLAAKRIQSKVINITYKVLSCAVVLLGLIKLAMSVVAMLGFCYDSHTGQCNAHGIMGMSFIFYGFILSMSLMIPWLRHNNGRYSQEMYDSTVITIWGIINTFTEHRPWEPWSHSDYQHTSMGIIFWCAGMLGMYLSLGKKRNFVPALTLIFTGYAMSEHVQELIISTKVHAFFGIVLMAGGFSRIMEISFLLDDQDEPVDKEIRSFQYLAPFALVLSGVLFMSATEEQLQLVVNMGADHSAYILVIISAACLLQLWILSILQLYLNLATANDSYKQVVEELELSDLEV
;
A
#
# COMPACT_ATOMS: atom_id res chain seq x y z
N MET A 1 -9.06 -28.82 26.75
CA MET A 1 -8.68 -27.39 26.69
C MET A 1 -9.03 -26.89 25.30
N THR A 2 -9.98 -25.97 25.14
CA THR A 2 -10.46 -25.58 23.80
C THR A 2 -9.34 -24.95 22.96
N PRO A 3 -9.31 -25.15 21.64
CA PRO A 3 -8.28 -24.58 20.76
C PRO A 3 -8.17 -23.05 20.90
N ARG A 4 -9.26 -22.39 21.30
CA ARG A 4 -9.33 -20.94 21.58
C ARG A 4 -8.39 -20.47 22.71
N LEU A 5 -8.02 -21.32 23.67
CA LEU A 5 -7.11 -20.93 24.77
C LEU A 5 -5.63 -20.87 24.37
N LYS A 6 -5.22 -21.58 23.31
CA LYS A 6 -3.80 -21.61 22.87
C LYS A 6 -3.40 -20.32 22.13
N TYR A 7 -4.33 -19.71 21.40
CA TYR A 7 -4.09 -18.46 20.67
C TYR A 7 -3.99 -17.24 21.60
N ALA A 8 -4.77 -17.24 22.69
CA ALA A 8 -4.76 -16.12 23.65
C ALA A 8 -3.47 -16.05 24.48
N ALA A 9 -2.87 -17.19 24.84
CA ALA A 9 -1.67 -17.25 25.67
C ALA A 9 -0.40 -16.74 24.95
N ILE A 10 -0.31 -16.93 23.63
CA ILE A 10 0.85 -16.48 22.83
C ILE A 10 0.75 -14.98 22.51
N PHE A 11 -0.45 -14.46 22.26
CA PHE A 11 -0.68 -13.03 22.02
C PHE A 11 -0.40 -12.16 23.26
N LEU A 12 -0.71 -12.67 24.47
CA LEU A 12 -0.44 -11.95 25.73
C LEU A 12 1.07 -11.84 26.02
N LEU A 13 1.87 -12.80 25.57
CA LEU A 13 3.32 -12.83 25.78
C LEU A 13 4.06 -11.80 24.91
N ILE A 14 3.59 -11.54 23.69
CA ILE A 14 4.19 -10.53 22.79
C ILE A 14 3.89 -9.11 23.30
N ALA A 15 2.69 -8.87 23.84
CA ALA A 15 2.30 -7.58 24.41
C ALA A 15 3.13 -7.19 25.66
N LEU A 16 3.73 -8.16 26.36
CA LEU A 16 4.50 -7.96 27.59
C LEU A 16 5.99 -7.62 27.35
N VAL A 17 6.54 -7.87 26.15
CA VAL A 17 7.99 -7.69 25.90
C VAL A 17 8.34 -6.26 25.47
N VAL A 18 7.37 -5.45 25.00
CA VAL A 18 7.65 -4.14 24.37
C VAL A 18 7.54 -2.95 25.35
N ALA A 19 6.98 -3.14 26.55
CA ALA A 19 6.61 -2.02 27.42
C ALA A 19 7.74 -1.45 28.31
N HIS A 20 9.01 -1.80 28.09
CA HIS A 20 10.08 -1.42 29.03
C HIS A 20 11.38 -0.96 28.35
N GLU A 21 11.30 0.10 27.55
CA GLU A 21 12.48 0.94 27.27
C GLU A 21 12.18 2.38 27.65
N GLY A 22 13.18 3.07 28.19
CA GLY A 22 13.04 4.39 28.80
C GLY A 22 12.32 5.42 27.93
N MET A 23 11.54 6.28 28.59
CA MET A 23 10.80 7.39 27.99
C MET A 23 11.75 8.54 27.59
N SER A 24 12.75 8.27 26.75
CA SER A 24 13.63 9.30 26.20
C SER A 24 13.02 9.90 24.94
N MET A 25 13.20 11.20 24.76
CA MET A 25 12.75 11.94 23.57
C MET A 25 13.86 12.86 23.09
N ASP A 26 13.87 13.09 21.77
CA ASP A 26 14.71 14.11 21.17
C ASP A 26 14.22 15.51 21.60
N GLU A 27 15.15 16.43 21.81
CA GLU A 27 14.80 17.83 22.09
C GLU A 27 14.60 18.61 20.77
N PRO A 28 13.63 19.54 20.71
CA PRO A 28 13.45 20.40 19.54
C PRO A 28 14.71 21.20 19.23
N GLY A 29 15.04 21.32 17.93
CA GLY A 29 16.17 22.14 17.49
C GLY A 29 15.94 23.64 17.70
N PRO A 30 17.00 24.47 17.58
CA PRO A 30 16.93 25.91 17.80
C PRO A 30 15.98 26.65 16.84
N GLU A 31 15.71 26.08 15.66
CA GLU A 31 14.82 26.66 14.65
C GLU A 31 13.37 26.19 14.75
N ALA A 32 13.05 25.31 15.70
CA ALA A 32 11.74 24.65 15.82
C ALA A 32 10.57 25.64 15.91
N GLU A 33 10.74 26.72 16.69
CA GLU A 33 9.70 27.74 16.84
C GLU A 33 9.45 28.52 15.55
N SER A 34 10.51 28.85 14.82
CA SER A 34 10.41 29.52 13.51
C SER A 34 9.70 28.62 12.48
N GLN A 35 10.08 27.34 12.42
CA GLN A 35 9.48 26.34 11.54
C GLN A 35 7.99 26.12 11.85
N ARG A 36 7.60 26.07 13.14
CA ARG A 36 6.20 25.94 13.55
C ARG A 36 5.36 27.15 13.15
N ASN A 37 5.90 28.35 13.32
CA ASN A 37 5.19 29.59 12.98
C ASN A 37 4.96 29.72 11.48
N SER A 38 5.95 29.34 10.65
CA SER A 38 5.82 29.40 9.19
C SER A 38 4.80 28.40 8.64
N LEU A 39 4.70 27.21 9.24
CA LEU A 39 3.68 26.22 8.90
C LEU A 39 2.27 26.74 9.19
N HIS A 40 2.05 27.39 10.34
CA HIS A 40 0.74 27.87 10.76
C HIS A 40 0.10 28.87 9.78
N GLU A 41 0.89 29.75 9.17
CA GLU A 41 0.39 30.84 8.31
C GLU A 41 -0.31 30.30 7.05
N HIS A 42 0.20 29.19 6.48
CA HIS A 42 -0.30 28.64 5.21
C HIS A 42 -1.00 27.28 5.36
N TRP A 43 -1.06 26.71 6.57
CA TRP A 43 -1.55 25.35 6.80
C TRP A 43 -2.97 25.12 6.27
N LYS A 44 -3.93 26.02 6.59
CA LYS A 44 -5.34 25.80 6.27
C LYS A 44 -5.61 25.66 4.78
N THR A 45 -5.06 26.55 3.96
CA THR A 45 -5.27 26.56 2.50
C THR A 45 -4.56 25.37 1.85
N ARG A 46 -3.34 25.05 2.32
CA ARG A 46 -2.55 23.92 1.85
C ARG A 46 -3.18 22.57 2.16
N THR A 47 -3.61 22.34 3.41
CA THR A 47 -4.32 21.13 3.81
C THR A 47 -5.65 20.99 3.08
N PHE A 48 -6.39 22.09 2.89
CA PHE A 48 -7.63 22.05 2.11
C PHE A 48 -7.38 21.61 0.66
N HIS A 49 -6.39 22.21 -0.02
CA HIS A 49 -6.02 21.81 -1.38
C HIS A 49 -5.59 20.33 -1.43
N TRP A 50 -4.75 19.89 -0.49
CA TRP A 50 -4.33 18.49 -0.39
C TRP A 50 -5.51 17.52 -0.21
N LEU A 51 -6.48 17.86 0.66
CA LEU A 51 -7.69 17.06 0.86
C LEU A 51 -8.54 16.99 -0.43
N VAL A 52 -8.69 18.09 -1.15
CA VAL A 52 -9.40 18.10 -2.45
C VAL A 52 -8.68 17.20 -3.45
N SER A 53 -7.34 17.29 -3.54
CA SER A 53 -6.54 16.40 -4.40
C SER A 53 -6.65 14.93 -3.98
N LEU A 54 -6.68 14.61 -2.68
CA LEU A 54 -6.93 13.25 -2.19
C LEU A 54 -8.29 12.72 -2.71
N PHE A 55 -9.36 13.51 -2.55
CA PHE A 55 -10.68 13.09 -3.00
C PHE A 55 -10.77 12.92 -4.52
N ILE A 56 -10.19 13.83 -5.31
CA ILE A 56 -10.38 13.83 -6.77
C ILE A 56 -9.33 12.98 -7.50
N LEU A 57 -8.10 12.87 -6.99
CA LEU A 57 -7.01 12.14 -7.67
C LEU A 57 -6.76 10.74 -7.10
N VAL A 58 -7.31 10.39 -5.94
CA VAL A 58 -7.16 9.04 -5.35
C VAL A 58 -8.50 8.36 -5.18
N ILE A 59 -9.40 8.95 -4.38
CA ILE A 59 -10.68 8.33 -4.00
C ILE A 59 -11.61 8.19 -5.22
N THR A 60 -11.84 9.28 -5.95
CA THR A 60 -12.72 9.27 -7.14
C THR A 60 -12.25 8.32 -8.25
N PRO A 61 -10.97 8.31 -8.68
CA PRO A 61 -10.52 7.41 -9.72
C PRO A 61 -10.48 5.95 -9.29
N SER A 62 -10.32 5.61 -7.99
CA SER A 62 -10.42 4.22 -7.56
C SER A 62 -11.87 3.69 -7.61
N VAL A 63 -12.86 4.55 -7.37
CA VAL A 63 -14.27 4.23 -7.69
C VAL A 63 -14.42 4.02 -9.20
N GLY A 64 -13.89 4.94 -10.01
CA GLY A 64 -13.89 4.82 -11.48
C GLY A 64 -13.25 3.52 -11.99
N ALA A 65 -12.17 3.07 -11.33
CA ALA A 65 -11.49 1.81 -11.62
C ALA A 65 -12.36 0.59 -11.26
N ALA A 66 -13.05 0.59 -10.11
CA ALA A 66 -13.97 -0.48 -9.74
C ALA A 66 -15.09 -0.65 -10.79
N TYR A 67 -15.67 0.46 -11.27
CA TYR A 67 -16.63 0.43 -12.39
C TYR A 67 -16.00 -0.09 -13.69
N ALA A 68 -14.76 0.28 -14.02
CA ALA A 68 -14.06 -0.22 -15.21
C ALA A 68 -13.89 -1.74 -15.16
N VAL A 69 -13.38 -2.27 -14.05
CA VAL A 69 -13.12 -3.70 -13.86
C VAL A 69 -14.42 -4.50 -13.92
N ALA A 70 -15.51 -3.96 -13.35
CA ALA A 70 -16.86 -4.50 -13.42
C ALA A 70 -17.56 -4.35 -14.79
N ASN A 71 -16.85 -3.94 -15.85
CA ASN A 71 -17.37 -3.73 -17.22
C ASN A 71 -18.46 -2.64 -17.34
N ARG A 72 -18.52 -1.69 -16.40
CA ARG A 72 -19.43 -0.55 -16.44
C ARG A 72 -18.73 0.68 -17.04
N THR A 73 -18.31 0.57 -18.30
CA THR A 73 -17.42 1.53 -18.98
C THR A 73 -17.95 2.95 -19.04
N ILE A 74 -19.27 3.15 -19.20
CA ILE A 74 -19.86 4.50 -19.33
C ILE A 74 -19.71 5.31 -18.04
N VAL A 75 -20.07 4.71 -16.89
CA VAL A 75 -19.96 5.35 -15.58
C VAL A 75 -18.50 5.59 -15.23
N SER A 76 -17.66 4.58 -15.46
CA SER A 76 -16.21 4.70 -15.29
C SER A 76 -15.64 5.87 -16.10
N LEU A 77 -15.95 5.96 -17.40
CA LEU A 77 -15.44 7.02 -18.27
C LEU A 77 -15.88 8.41 -17.79
N GLY A 78 -17.14 8.57 -17.37
CA GLY A 78 -17.65 9.82 -16.82
C GLY A 78 -16.86 10.28 -15.58
N ILE A 79 -16.57 9.34 -14.66
CA ILE A 79 -15.74 9.59 -13.48
C ILE A 79 -14.32 10.00 -13.90
N GLN A 80 -13.68 9.26 -14.81
CA GLN A 80 -12.31 9.55 -15.24
C GLN A 80 -12.18 10.92 -15.93
N VAL A 81 -13.22 11.39 -16.65
CA VAL A 81 -13.25 12.74 -17.24
C VAL A 81 -13.25 13.82 -16.16
N ILE A 82 -14.00 13.64 -15.07
CA ILE A 82 -14.00 14.58 -13.95
C ILE A 82 -12.60 14.67 -13.33
N CYS A 83 -11.95 13.52 -13.11
CA CYS A 83 -10.59 13.47 -12.59
C CYS A 83 -9.57 14.13 -13.53
N GLN A 84 -9.70 13.93 -14.84
CA GLN A 84 -8.85 14.57 -15.86
C GLN A 84 -8.94 16.09 -15.80
N ILE A 85 -10.15 16.65 -15.69
CA ILE A 85 -10.37 18.10 -15.61
C ILE A 85 -9.61 18.66 -14.40
N TYR A 86 -9.75 18.01 -13.25
CA TYR A 86 -9.02 18.44 -12.05
C TYR A 86 -7.51 18.28 -12.19
N ALA A 87 -7.02 17.16 -12.72
CA ALA A 87 -5.58 16.95 -12.96
C ALA A 87 -4.99 18.06 -13.84
N PHE A 88 -5.74 18.52 -14.85
CA PHE A 88 -5.34 19.64 -15.70
C PHE A 88 -5.34 20.98 -14.95
N LEU A 89 -6.36 21.25 -14.13
CA LEU A 89 -6.42 22.45 -13.29
C LEU A 89 -5.30 22.48 -12.25
N GLU A 90 -5.00 21.36 -11.61
CA GLU A 90 -3.88 21.22 -10.67
C GLU A 90 -2.55 21.47 -11.38
N ALA A 91 -2.32 20.84 -12.53
CA ALA A 91 -1.07 21.01 -13.29
C ALA A 91 -0.83 22.48 -13.71
N LEU A 92 -1.90 23.23 -14.03
CA LEU A 92 -1.81 24.63 -14.46
C LEU A 92 -1.76 25.62 -13.29
N PHE A 93 -2.69 25.49 -12.34
CA PHE A 93 -3.04 26.55 -11.40
C PHE A 93 -2.79 26.18 -9.94
N PHE A 94 -3.13 24.96 -9.52
CA PHE A 94 -3.07 24.58 -8.11
C PHE A 94 -1.74 23.91 -7.76
N ARG A 95 -0.74 24.76 -7.43
CA ARG A 95 0.61 24.32 -7.10
C ARG A 95 0.76 23.92 -5.63
N PHE A 96 1.68 22.99 -5.37
CA PHE A 96 2.08 22.56 -4.03
C PHE A 96 3.42 23.20 -3.66
N ASN A 97 3.42 24.53 -3.57
CA ASN A 97 4.62 25.26 -3.19
C ASN A 97 4.95 25.06 -1.70
N ASP A 98 6.24 24.96 -1.41
CA ASP A 98 6.78 25.01 -0.05
C ASP A 98 6.65 26.41 0.58
N VAL A 99 7.19 26.60 1.79
CA VAL A 99 7.19 27.90 2.48
C VAL A 99 7.97 28.97 1.69
N ASN A 100 8.95 28.57 0.88
CA ASN A 100 9.79 29.46 0.07
C ASN A 100 9.20 29.75 -1.32
N GLY A 101 8.03 29.20 -1.65
CA GLY A 101 7.39 29.35 -2.95
C GLY A 101 7.95 28.43 -4.04
N HIS A 102 8.80 27.47 -3.69
CA HIS A 102 9.38 26.48 -4.59
C HIS A 102 8.52 25.21 -4.61
N GLU A 103 8.33 24.62 -5.80
CA GLU A 103 7.71 23.29 -5.94
C GLU A 103 8.71 22.36 -6.63
N ASN A 104 8.93 21.19 -6.04
CA ASN A 104 9.81 20.16 -6.58
C ASN A 104 9.47 19.84 -8.05
N SER A 105 10.49 19.79 -8.91
CA SER A 105 10.37 19.41 -10.32
C SER A 105 9.71 18.02 -10.50
N THR A 106 9.92 17.10 -9.56
CA THR A 106 9.27 15.78 -9.53
C THR A 106 7.77 15.87 -9.27
N SER A 107 7.32 16.73 -8.34
CA SER A 107 5.88 16.97 -8.11
C SER A 107 5.24 17.60 -9.35
N ARG A 108 5.93 18.56 -9.98
CA ARG A 108 5.47 19.18 -11.23
C ARG A 108 5.42 18.18 -12.39
N GLY A 109 6.44 17.34 -12.52
CA GLY A 109 6.52 16.30 -13.53
C GLY A 109 5.41 15.26 -13.39
N THR A 110 5.12 14.83 -12.15
CA THR A 110 4.03 13.87 -11.88
C THR A 110 2.65 14.46 -12.18
N ALA A 111 2.42 15.76 -11.92
CA ALA A 111 1.18 16.44 -12.31
C ALA A 111 0.95 16.41 -13.83
N TRP A 112 1.95 16.80 -14.62
CA TRP A 112 1.86 16.76 -16.09
C TRP A 112 1.76 15.34 -16.64
N PHE A 113 2.51 14.40 -16.06
CA PHE A 113 2.41 13.00 -16.42
C PHE A 113 1.00 12.47 -16.22
N MET A 114 0.33 12.78 -15.09
CA MET A 114 -1.06 12.41 -14.87
C MET A 114 -1.99 12.98 -15.95
N VAL A 115 -1.81 14.23 -16.37
CA VAL A 115 -2.62 14.84 -17.43
C VAL A 115 -2.52 14.02 -18.72
N PHE A 116 -1.30 13.71 -19.17
CA PHE A 116 -1.10 12.90 -20.39
C PHE A 116 -1.60 11.46 -20.24
N PHE A 117 -1.41 10.88 -19.06
CA PHE A 117 -1.90 9.53 -18.76
C PHE A 117 -3.42 9.46 -18.86
N TYR A 118 -4.13 10.42 -18.28
CA TYR A 118 -5.59 10.49 -18.38
C TYR A 118 -6.04 10.69 -19.84
N ILE A 119 -5.32 11.46 -20.67
CA ILE A 119 -5.69 11.62 -22.09
C ILE A 119 -5.66 10.26 -22.78
N GLY A 120 -4.60 9.48 -22.55
CA GLY A 120 -4.49 8.11 -23.05
C GLY A 120 -5.60 7.20 -22.52
N LEU A 121 -5.91 7.29 -21.22
CA LEU A 121 -6.98 6.53 -20.58
C LEU A 121 -8.36 6.83 -21.19
N ILE A 122 -8.69 8.11 -21.39
CA ILE A 122 -9.97 8.54 -21.96
C ILE A 122 -10.09 8.11 -23.43
N VAL A 123 -9.03 8.28 -24.23
CA VAL A 123 -9.00 7.79 -25.62
C VAL A 123 -9.21 6.28 -25.66
N ASN A 124 -8.54 5.53 -24.80
CA ASN A 124 -8.71 4.08 -24.70
C ASN A 124 -10.13 3.70 -24.26
N GLY A 125 -10.73 4.41 -23.31
CA GLY A 125 -12.10 4.19 -22.84
C GLY A 125 -13.17 4.50 -23.90
N LEU A 126 -12.98 5.55 -24.70
CA LEU A 126 -13.84 5.84 -25.85
C LEU A 126 -13.72 4.76 -26.93
N ALA A 127 -12.50 4.27 -27.19
CA ALA A 127 -12.26 3.17 -28.10
C ALA A 127 -12.88 1.85 -27.59
N ALA A 128 -12.77 1.57 -26.29
CA ALA A 128 -13.38 0.42 -25.63
C ALA A 128 -14.90 0.39 -25.85
N LYS A 129 -15.55 1.55 -25.70
CA LYS A 129 -16.99 1.72 -25.95
C LYS A 129 -17.38 1.50 -27.42
N ARG A 130 -16.58 2.01 -28.37
CA ARG A 130 -16.91 1.98 -29.82
C ARG A 130 -16.55 0.68 -30.51
N ILE A 131 -15.35 0.17 -30.28
CA ILE A 131 -14.75 -0.96 -31.00
C ILE A 131 -15.07 -2.29 -30.30
N GLN A 132 -15.26 -2.27 -28.97
CA GLN A 132 -15.59 -3.45 -28.15
C GLN A 132 -14.60 -4.62 -28.26
N SER A 133 -13.37 -4.36 -28.70
CA SER A 133 -12.29 -5.34 -28.71
C SER A 133 -11.92 -5.79 -27.30
N LYS A 134 -11.73 -7.10 -27.10
CA LYS A 134 -11.26 -7.68 -25.84
C LYS A 134 -9.94 -7.06 -25.37
N VAL A 135 -9.01 -6.81 -26.30
CA VAL A 135 -7.71 -6.21 -25.98
C VAL A 135 -7.89 -4.79 -25.45
N ILE A 136 -8.68 -3.96 -26.14
CA ILE A 136 -8.92 -2.56 -25.74
C ILE A 136 -9.63 -2.51 -24.37
N ASN A 137 -10.61 -3.38 -24.14
CA ASN A 137 -11.30 -3.47 -22.85
C ASN A 137 -10.35 -3.86 -21.71
N ILE A 138 -9.43 -4.81 -21.94
CA ILE A 138 -8.41 -5.19 -20.94
C ILE A 138 -7.47 -4.01 -20.67
N THR A 139 -6.97 -3.35 -21.73
CA THR A 139 -6.11 -2.18 -21.58
C THR A 139 -6.80 -1.07 -20.80
N TYR A 140 -8.07 -0.77 -21.07
CA TYR A 140 -8.83 0.24 -20.32
C TYR A 140 -8.90 -0.07 -18.82
N LYS A 141 -9.15 -1.34 -18.46
CA LYS A 141 -9.19 -1.79 -17.06
C LYS A 141 -7.83 -1.63 -16.39
N VAL A 142 -6.76 -2.07 -17.05
CA VAL A 142 -5.39 -1.96 -16.53
C VAL A 142 -5.01 -0.50 -16.32
N LEU A 143 -5.26 0.37 -17.31
CA LEU A 143 -4.98 1.80 -17.19
C LEU A 143 -5.83 2.46 -16.09
N SER A 144 -7.10 2.04 -15.93
CA SER A 144 -7.96 2.53 -14.85
C SER A 144 -7.47 2.14 -13.47
N CYS A 145 -6.90 0.95 -13.29
CA CYS A 145 -6.26 0.57 -12.02
C CYS A 145 -4.92 1.31 -11.83
N ALA A 146 -4.13 1.45 -12.88
CA ALA A 146 -2.84 2.13 -12.82
C ALA A 146 -2.98 3.61 -12.44
N VAL A 147 -4.03 4.30 -12.88
CA VAL A 147 -4.24 5.73 -12.52
C VAL A 147 -4.45 5.93 -11.02
N VAL A 148 -4.96 4.93 -10.30
CA VAL A 148 -5.10 4.98 -8.83
C VAL A 148 -3.73 5.02 -8.16
N LEU A 149 -2.80 4.17 -8.60
CA LEU A 149 -1.42 4.16 -8.10
C LEU A 149 -0.70 5.47 -8.43
N LEU A 150 -0.89 5.99 -9.65
CA LEU A 150 -0.32 7.28 -10.05
C LEU A 150 -0.88 8.44 -9.21
N GLY A 151 -2.18 8.40 -8.89
CA GLY A 151 -2.82 9.35 -7.99
C GLY A 151 -2.23 9.31 -6.58
N LEU A 152 -1.99 8.11 -6.03
CA LEU A 152 -1.34 7.93 -4.73
C LEU A 152 0.09 8.49 -4.74
N ILE A 153 0.87 8.21 -5.79
CA ILE A 153 2.22 8.77 -5.97
C ILE A 153 2.15 10.29 -6.03
N LYS A 154 1.23 10.86 -6.82
CA LYS A 154 1.06 12.31 -6.92
C LYS A 154 0.69 12.94 -5.58
N LEU A 155 -0.18 12.30 -4.82
CA LEU A 155 -0.57 12.77 -3.49
C LEU A 155 0.60 12.72 -2.51
N ALA A 156 1.40 11.65 -2.51
CA ALA A 156 2.62 11.56 -1.71
C ALA A 156 3.63 12.67 -2.09
N MET A 157 3.88 12.86 -3.39
CA MET A 157 4.76 13.92 -3.89
C MET A 157 4.26 15.33 -3.54
N SER A 158 2.95 15.53 -3.43
CA SER A 158 2.40 16.81 -3.01
C SER A 158 2.71 17.15 -1.55
N VAL A 159 2.79 16.14 -0.66
CA VAL A 159 3.22 16.33 0.74
C VAL A 159 4.70 16.69 0.79
N VAL A 160 5.52 15.94 0.06
CA VAL A 160 6.98 16.19 -0.06
C VAL A 160 7.25 17.61 -0.56
N ALA A 161 6.57 18.02 -1.64
CA ALA A 161 6.74 19.36 -2.20
C ALA A 161 6.24 20.47 -1.26
N MET A 162 5.09 20.29 -0.61
CA MET A 162 4.48 21.27 0.28
C MET A 162 5.28 21.50 1.57
N LEU A 163 5.92 20.45 2.08
CA LEU A 163 6.77 20.51 3.28
C LEU A 163 8.23 20.83 2.95
N GLY A 164 8.62 20.74 1.68
CA GLY A 164 9.97 21.00 1.25
C GLY A 164 10.96 19.90 1.65
N PHE A 165 10.51 18.65 1.68
CA PHE A 165 11.34 17.49 2.03
C PHE A 165 11.98 16.84 0.79
N CYS A 166 12.91 15.93 1.06
CA CYS A 166 13.51 14.99 0.12
C CYS A 166 14.34 15.64 -0.98
N TYR A 167 15.08 16.69 -0.62
CA TYR A 167 16.07 17.33 -1.50
C TYR A 167 17.48 16.84 -1.19
N ASP A 168 18.38 17.04 -2.16
CA ASP A 168 19.82 16.79 -2.03
C ASP A 168 20.14 15.42 -1.43
N SER A 169 20.85 15.37 -0.30
CA SER A 169 21.29 14.15 0.38
C SER A 169 20.15 13.29 0.92
N HIS A 170 18.98 13.86 1.21
CA HIS A 170 17.84 13.12 1.77
C HIS A 170 17.01 12.40 0.69
N THR A 171 17.23 12.72 -0.60
CA THR A 171 16.48 12.14 -1.72
C THR A 171 16.51 10.60 -1.75
N GLY A 172 17.68 10.00 -1.50
CA GLY A 172 17.84 8.54 -1.49
C GLY A 172 17.03 7.87 -0.38
N GLN A 173 17.12 8.42 0.83
CA GLN A 173 16.40 7.95 2.02
C GLN A 173 14.89 8.04 1.82
N CYS A 174 14.38 9.17 1.31
CA CYS A 174 12.97 9.34 1.00
C CYS A 174 12.47 8.37 -0.06
N ASN A 175 13.23 8.14 -1.14
CA ASN A 175 12.85 7.20 -2.18
C ASN A 175 12.78 5.77 -1.64
N ALA A 176 13.73 5.37 -0.79
CA ALA A 176 13.71 4.06 -0.13
C ALA A 176 12.44 3.90 0.74
N HIS A 177 12.12 4.90 1.57
CA HIS A 177 10.92 4.89 2.42
C HIS A 177 9.62 4.86 1.61
N GLY A 178 9.54 5.69 0.55
CA GLY A 178 8.39 5.73 -0.34
C GLY A 178 8.16 4.42 -1.10
N ILE A 179 9.21 3.86 -1.73
CA ILE A 179 9.11 2.66 -2.56
C ILE A 179 8.80 1.42 -1.71
N MET A 180 9.55 1.21 -0.63
CA MET A 180 9.33 0.05 0.25
C MET A 180 7.99 0.14 0.98
N GLY A 181 7.64 1.33 1.48
CA GLY A 181 6.37 1.55 2.15
C GLY A 181 5.17 1.34 1.22
N MET A 182 5.21 1.88 0.00
CA MET A 182 4.18 1.61 -1.01
C MET A 182 4.10 0.13 -1.41
N SER A 183 5.24 -0.58 -1.42
CA SER A 183 5.27 -2.02 -1.70
C SER A 183 4.55 -2.84 -0.63
N PHE A 184 4.72 -2.50 0.65
CA PHE A 184 3.96 -3.13 1.74
C PHE A 184 2.46 -2.82 1.67
N ILE A 185 2.08 -1.57 1.37
CA ILE A 185 0.67 -1.20 1.16
C ILE A 185 0.08 -2.01 0.00
N PHE A 186 0.78 -2.08 -1.13
CA PHE A 186 0.34 -2.84 -2.30
C PHE A 186 0.22 -4.34 -1.98
N TYR A 187 1.14 -4.91 -1.22
CA TYR A 187 1.05 -6.29 -0.79
C TYR A 187 -0.16 -6.53 0.12
N GLY A 188 -0.42 -5.64 1.08
CA GLY A 188 -1.62 -5.68 1.92
C GLY A 188 -2.92 -5.56 1.10
N PHE A 189 -2.92 -4.76 0.03
CA PHE A 189 -4.02 -4.68 -0.94
C PHE A 189 -4.23 -6.01 -1.68
N ILE A 190 -3.15 -6.65 -2.17
CA ILE A 190 -3.24 -7.96 -2.85
C ILE A 190 -3.75 -9.05 -1.91
N LEU A 191 -3.30 -9.08 -0.65
CA LEU A 191 -3.84 -10.01 0.34
C LEU A 191 -5.32 -9.74 0.65
N SER A 192 -5.72 -8.46 0.75
CA SER A 192 -7.13 -8.08 0.92
C SER A 192 -7.98 -8.52 -0.29
N MET A 193 -7.45 -8.36 -1.51
CA MET A 193 -8.08 -8.87 -2.74
C MET A 193 -8.23 -10.39 -2.71
N SER A 194 -7.15 -11.11 -2.39
CA SER A 194 -7.14 -12.56 -2.29
C SER A 194 -8.18 -13.07 -1.27
N LEU A 195 -8.35 -12.34 -0.17
CA LEU A 195 -9.32 -12.68 0.87
C LEU A 195 -10.78 -12.42 0.44
N MET A 196 -11.06 -11.26 -0.14
CA MET A 196 -12.43 -10.82 -0.42
C MET A 196 -12.99 -11.36 -1.74
N ILE A 197 -12.15 -11.52 -2.77
CA ILE A 197 -12.58 -11.88 -4.11
C ILE A 197 -12.68 -13.41 -4.22
N PRO A 198 -13.88 -14.01 -4.39
CA PRO A 198 -14.05 -15.45 -4.26
C PRO A 198 -13.17 -16.26 -5.23
N TRP A 199 -13.04 -15.83 -6.48
CA TRP A 199 -12.26 -16.56 -7.49
C TRP A 199 -10.75 -16.50 -7.24
N LEU A 200 -10.25 -15.48 -6.55
CA LEU A 200 -8.86 -15.43 -6.07
C LEU A 200 -8.71 -16.32 -4.83
N ARG A 201 -9.64 -16.20 -3.87
CA ARG A 201 -9.62 -16.95 -2.62
C ARG A 201 -9.62 -18.46 -2.82
N HIS A 202 -10.54 -18.97 -3.64
CA HIS A 202 -10.67 -20.40 -3.93
C HIS A 202 -9.43 -20.95 -4.67
N ASN A 203 -8.68 -20.08 -5.35
CA ASN A 203 -7.47 -20.40 -6.09
C ASN A 203 -7.59 -21.69 -6.95
N ASN A 204 -8.46 -21.65 -7.98
CA ASN A 204 -8.57 -22.74 -8.96
C ASN A 204 -7.35 -22.86 -9.90
N GLY A 205 -6.33 -22.04 -9.70
CA GLY A 205 -5.11 -22.02 -10.49
C GLY A 205 -4.21 -23.25 -10.26
N ARG A 206 -3.15 -23.30 -11.07
CA ARG A 206 -2.13 -24.35 -11.03
C ARG A 206 -1.20 -24.27 -9.82
N TYR A 207 -1.00 -23.06 -9.29
CA TYR A 207 0.00 -22.78 -8.25
C TYR A 207 -0.68 -22.36 -6.95
N SER A 208 -0.05 -22.62 -5.80
CA SER A 208 -0.51 -22.12 -4.49
C SER A 208 -0.31 -20.61 -4.40
N GLN A 209 -0.99 -19.94 -3.47
CA GLN A 209 -0.83 -18.50 -3.23
C GLN A 209 0.63 -18.16 -2.94
N GLU A 210 1.30 -19.01 -2.16
CA GLU A 210 2.68 -18.84 -1.72
C GLU A 210 3.69 -19.04 -2.84
N MET A 211 3.35 -19.77 -3.91
CA MET A 211 4.20 -19.80 -5.11
C MET A 211 4.28 -18.41 -5.73
N TYR A 212 3.15 -17.70 -5.81
CA TYR A 212 3.11 -16.33 -6.32
C TYR A 212 3.84 -15.38 -5.38
N ASP A 213 3.55 -15.42 -4.08
CA ASP A 213 4.22 -14.57 -3.08
C ASP A 213 5.74 -14.80 -3.10
N SER A 214 6.17 -16.06 -3.12
CA SER A 214 7.60 -16.45 -3.16
C SER A 214 8.28 -15.98 -4.44
N THR A 215 7.59 -16.03 -5.58
CA THR A 215 8.12 -15.52 -6.85
C THR A 215 8.34 -14.01 -6.80
N VAL A 216 7.37 -13.27 -6.24
CA VAL A 216 7.45 -11.81 -6.11
C VAL A 216 8.61 -11.40 -5.20
N ILE A 217 8.72 -12.00 -4.00
CA ILE A 217 9.82 -11.68 -3.09
C ILE A 217 11.18 -12.13 -3.65
N THR A 218 11.24 -13.18 -4.47
CA THR A 218 12.48 -13.54 -5.19
C THR A 218 12.90 -12.48 -6.18
N ILE A 219 12.00 -12.07 -7.07
CA ILE A 219 12.31 -11.06 -8.09
C ILE A 219 12.70 -9.75 -7.41
N TRP A 220 11.92 -9.31 -6.41
CA TRP A 220 12.21 -8.10 -5.66
C TRP A 220 13.55 -8.20 -4.91
N GLY A 221 13.81 -9.31 -4.22
CA GLY A 221 15.05 -9.52 -3.49
C GLY A 221 16.29 -9.49 -4.38
N ILE A 222 16.20 -10.06 -5.60
CA ILE A 222 17.29 -9.98 -6.59
C ILE A 222 17.52 -8.53 -7.00
N ILE A 223 16.46 -7.81 -7.38
CA ILE A 223 16.58 -6.40 -7.78
C ILE A 223 17.23 -5.61 -6.64
N ASN A 224 16.66 -5.67 -5.44
CA ASN A 224 17.14 -4.94 -4.27
C ASN A 224 18.62 -5.25 -3.95
N THR A 225 19.01 -6.53 -3.99
CA THR A 225 20.40 -6.95 -3.72
C THR A 225 21.39 -6.29 -4.67
N PHE A 226 21.04 -6.18 -5.95
CA PHE A 226 21.98 -5.75 -6.99
C PHE A 226 21.81 -4.29 -7.42
N THR A 227 20.81 -3.56 -6.91
CA THR A 227 20.60 -2.13 -7.20
C THR A 227 20.92 -1.20 -6.04
N GLU A 228 21.02 -1.72 -4.81
CA GLU A 228 21.21 -0.88 -3.62
C GLU A 228 22.59 -0.22 -3.57
N HIS A 229 23.66 -1.01 -3.72
CA HIS A 229 25.01 -0.49 -3.70
C HIS A 229 25.47 -0.06 -5.10
N ARG A 230 25.97 1.17 -5.20
CA ARG A 230 26.58 1.69 -6.43
C ARG A 230 27.99 1.12 -6.58
N PRO A 231 28.30 0.37 -7.66
CA PRO A 231 29.59 -0.32 -7.81
C PRO A 231 30.85 0.55 -7.75
N TRP A 232 30.70 1.86 -7.86
CA TRP A 232 31.79 2.85 -7.89
C TRP A 232 31.96 3.64 -6.58
N GLU A 233 31.12 3.41 -5.58
CA GLU A 233 31.22 4.05 -4.26
C GLU A 233 31.73 3.04 -3.20
N PRO A 234 32.40 3.47 -2.12
CA PRO A 234 32.74 2.56 -1.02
C PRO A 234 31.48 2.09 -0.27
N TRP A 235 31.52 0.88 0.30
CA TRP A 235 30.42 0.36 1.11
C TRP A 235 30.16 1.23 2.34
N SER A 236 28.93 1.69 2.49
CA SER A 236 28.45 2.32 3.72
C SER A 236 27.82 1.30 4.68
N HIS A 237 27.62 1.68 5.96
CA HIS A 237 26.88 0.84 6.90
C HIS A 237 25.43 0.62 6.44
N SER A 238 24.81 1.67 5.89
CA SER A 238 23.46 1.61 5.33
C SER A 238 23.37 0.65 4.14
N ASP A 239 24.38 0.65 3.25
CA ASP A 239 24.42 -0.24 2.09
C ASP A 239 24.39 -1.70 2.53
N TYR A 240 25.15 -2.04 3.58
CA TYR A 240 25.19 -3.40 4.13
C TYR A 240 23.82 -3.82 4.69
N GLN A 241 23.20 -2.95 5.48
CA GLN A 241 21.88 -3.20 6.06
C GLN A 241 20.83 -3.43 4.96
N HIS A 242 20.75 -2.54 3.97
CA HIS A 242 19.74 -2.63 2.91
C HIS A 242 20.00 -3.79 1.93
N THR A 243 21.26 -4.03 1.56
CA THR A 243 21.60 -5.15 0.67
C THR A 243 21.31 -6.49 1.34
N SER A 244 21.62 -6.63 2.63
CA SER A 244 21.33 -7.87 3.38
C SER A 244 19.83 -8.18 3.44
N MET A 245 18.97 -7.16 3.48
CA MET A 245 17.52 -7.33 3.33
C MET A 245 17.13 -7.86 1.94
N GLY A 246 17.77 -7.39 0.87
CA GLY A 246 17.60 -7.97 -0.47
C GLY A 246 17.95 -9.47 -0.49
N ILE A 247 19.08 -9.83 0.12
CA ILE A 247 19.61 -11.20 0.10
C ILE A 247 18.65 -12.19 0.75
N ILE A 248 18.12 -11.85 1.93
CA ILE A 248 17.19 -12.75 2.62
C ILE A 248 15.88 -12.92 1.83
N PHE A 249 15.39 -11.87 1.15
CA PHE A 249 14.16 -11.94 0.35
C PHE A 249 14.27 -12.93 -0.80
N TRP A 250 15.38 -12.91 -1.56
CA TRP A 250 15.50 -13.82 -2.69
C TRP A 250 15.85 -15.24 -2.30
N CYS A 251 16.72 -15.43 -1.30
CA CYS A 251 17.02 -16.75 -0.75
C CYS A 251 15.76 -17.42 -0.16
N ALA A 252 15.00 -16.69 0.66
CA ALA A 252 13.76 -17.21 1.23
C ALA A 252 12.69 -17.42 0.16
N GLY A 253 12.55 -16.52 -0.81
CA GLY A 253 11.63 -16.72 -1.93
C GLY A 253 11.96 -17.97 -2.75
N MET A 254 13.23 -18.27 -3.01
CA MET A 254 13.61 -19.51 -3.71
C MET A 254 13.23 -20.75 -2.91
N LEU A 255 13.44 -20.74 -1.59
CA LEU A 255 12.99 -21.81 -0.69
C LEU A 255 11.46 -21.94 -0.70
N GLY A 256 10.73 -20.82 -0.64
CA GLY A 256 9.27 -20.80 -0.67
C GLY A 256 8.69 -21.33 -1.99
N MET A 257 9.31 -21.00 -3.13
CA MET A 257 8.94 -21.57 -4.44
C MET A 257 9.14 -23.08 -4.46
N TYR A 258 10.27 -23.58 -3.94
CA TYR A 258 10.54 -25.01 -3.86
C TYR A 258 9.52 -25.75 -2.97
N LEU A 259 9.19 -25.21 -1.80
CA LEU A 259 8.19 -25.79 -0.91
C LEU A 259 6.77 -25.72 -1.47
N SER A 260 6.50 -24.75 -2.35
CA SER A 260 5.20 -24.59 -3.02
C SER A 260 4.97 -25.56 -4.19
N LEU A 261 5.97 -26.37 -4.55
CA LEU A 261 5.84 -27.35 -5.63
C LEU A 261 4.70 -28.34 -5.32
N GLY A 262 3.92 -28.67 -6.35
CA GLY A 262 2.73 -29.51 -6.20
C GLY A 262 1.54 -28.80 -5.53
N LYS A 263 1.47 -27.47 -5.64
CA LYS A 263 0.37 -26.63 -5.09
C LYS A 263 0.28 -26.72 -3.55
N LYS A 264 1.42 -26.88 -2.88
CA LYS A 264 1.47 -26.91 -1.41
C LYS A 264 1.51 -25.49 -0.85
N ARG A 265 0.80 -25.26 0.26
CA ARG A 265 0.95 -24.05 1.08
C ARG A 265 2.25 -24.13 1.88
N ASN A 266 2.80 -23.00 2.29
CA ASN A 266 3.95 -22.95 3.20
C ASN A 266 4.00 -21.61 3.94
N PHE A 267 4.92 -21.49 4.89
CA PHE A 267 5.04 -20.29 5.74
C PHE A 267 6.24 -19.40 5.39
N VAL A 268 7.02 -19.72 4.35
CA VAL A 268 8.30 -19.05 4.09
C VAL A 268 8.15 -17.56 3.79
N PRO A 269 7.21 -17.11 2.94
CA PRO A 269 6.98 -15.67 2.75
C PRO A 269 6.66 -14.95 4.06
N ALA A 270 5.89 -15.58 4.95
CA ALA A 270 5.56 -15.01 6.25
C ALA A 270 6.77 -14.97 7.20
N LEU A 271 7.66 -15.97 7.15
CA LEU A 271 8.94 -15.94 7.85
C LEU A 271 9.85 -14.82 7.35
N THR A 272 9.88 -14.56 6.04
CA THR A 272 10.63 -13.43 5.48
C THR A 272 10.17 -12.12 6.14
N LEU A 273 8.85 -11.88 6.25
CA LEU A 273 8.32 -10.71 6.94
C LEU A 273 8.74 -10.65 8.42
N ILE A 274 8.78 -11.79 9.12
CA ILE A 274 9.24 -11.86 10.51
C ILE A 274 10.72 -11.48 10.63
N PHE A 275 11.59 -12.03 9.76
CA PHE A 275 13.01 -11.71 9.79
C PHE A 275 13.27 -10.24 9.44
N THR A 276 12.54 -9.68 8.48
CA THR A 276 12.59 -8.24 8.18
C THR A 276 12.12 -7.43 9.37
N GLY A 277 11.01 -7.81 10.00
CA GLY A 277 10.47 -7.10 11.15
C GLY A 277 11.43 -7.12 12.34
N TYR A 278 12.11 -8.23 12.60
CA TYR A 278 13.17 -8.31 13.60
C TYR A 278 14.36 -7.41 13.27
N ALA A 279 14.87 -7.44 12.04
CA ALA A 279 15.99 -6.58 11.64
C ALA A 279 15.64 -5.09 11.79
N MET A 280 14.39 -4.73 11.51
CA MET A 280 13.88 -3.37 11.62
C MET A 280 13.56 -2.98 13.06
N SER A 281 13.28 -3.93 13.95
CA SER A 281 13.11 -3.64 15.38
C SER A 281 14.41 -3.23 16.06
N GLU A 282 15.54 -3.73 15.55
CA GLU A 282 16.89 -3.42 16.03
C GLU A 282 17.59 -2.31 15.21
N HIS A 283 16.85 -1.64 14.32
CA HIS A 283 17.42 -0.67 13.40
C HIS A 283 17.59 0.70 14.08
N VAL A 284 18.80 0.94 14.59
CA VAL A 284 19.18 2.22 15.21
C VAL A 284 19.24 3.33 14.17
N GLN A 285 18.65 4.46 14.50
CA GLN A 285 18.59 5.67 13.70
C GLN A 285 19.17 6.86 14.48
N GLU A 286 19.51 7.95 13.77
CA GLU A 286 20.07 9.17 14.38
C GLU A 286 19.09 9.80 15.39
N LEU A 287 17.80 9.86 15.06
CA LEU A 287 16.75 10.35 15.95
C LEU A 287 16.16 9.22 16.81
N ILE A 288 15.96 9.48 18.11
CA ILE A 288 15.30 8.55 19.04
C ILE A 288 13.88 8.23 18.53
N ILE A 289 13.12 9.25 18.11
CA ILE A 289 11.79 9.04 17.52
C ILE A 289 11.84 8.13 16.30
N SER A 290 12.86 8.24 15.45
CA SER A 290 13.03 7.40 14.27
C SER A 290 13.30 5.95 14.65
N THR A 291 14.19 5.73 15.62
CA THR A 291 14.45 4.39 16.17
C THR A 291 13.17 3.78 16.73
N LYS A 292 12.37 4.54 17.49
CA LYS A 292 11.10 4.03 18.08
C LYS A 292 10.02 3.75 17.03
N VAL A 293 9.90 4.57 15.98
CA VAL A 293 8.95 4.36 14.88
C VAL A 293 9.34 3.13 14.05
N HIS A 294 10.62 2.98 13.70
CA HIS A 294 11.14 1.78 13.02
C HIS A 294 10.96 0.52 13.87
N ALA A 295 11.17 0.65 15.19
CA ALA A 295 10.93 -0.45 16.13
C ALA A 295 9.48 -0.92 16.13
N PHE A 296 8.54 0.02 16.21
CA PHE A 296 7.12 -0.30 16.15
C PHE A 296 6.71 -0.88 14.79
N PHE A 297 7.25 -0.35 13.69
CA PHE A 297 7.10 -0.92 12.34
C PHE A 297 7.55 -2.38 12.28
N GLY A 298 8.73 -2.69 12.85
CA GLY A 298 9.27 -4.04 12.92
C GLY A 298 8.35 -5.00 13.69
N ILE A 299 7.82 -4.56 14.83
CA ILE A 299 6.86 -5.32 15.65
C ILE A 299 5.56 -5.59 14.89
N VAL A 300 5.00 -4.59 14.21
CA VAL A 300 3.79 -4.77 13.39
C VAL A 300 4.05 -5.75 12.25
N LEU A 301 5.21 -5.67 11.60
CA LEU A 301 5.56 -6.55 10.49
C LEU A 301 5.74 -8.01 10.95
N MET A 302 6.40 -8.21 12.10
CA MET A 302 6.47 -9.52 12.76
C MET A 302 5.08 -10.04 13.10
N ALA A 303 4.21 -9.22 13.71
CA ALA A 303 2.84 -9.61 14.04
C ALA A 303 2.04 -9.99 12.79
N GLY A 304 2.21 -9.27 11.68
CA GLY A 304 1.65 -9.62 10.38
C GLY A 304 2.12 -10.99 9.88
N GLY A 305 3.42 -11.23 9.88
CA GLY A 305 4.00 -12.53 9.51
C GLY A 305 3.49 -13.67 10.41
N PHE A 306 3.50 -13.50 11.74
CA PHE A 306 2.94 -14.49 12.67
C PHE A 306 1.46 -14.74 12.40
N SER A 307 0.66 -13.69 12.22
CA SER A 307 -0.76 -13.85 11.91
C SER A 307 -0.99 -14.66 10.63
N ARG A 308 -0.14 -14.48 9.61
CA ARG A 308 -0.21 -15.25 8.37
C ARG A 308 0.16 -16.72 8.56
N ILE A 309 1.19 -17.02 9.35
CA ILE A 309 1.52 -18.42 9.72
C ILE A 309 0.35 -19.05 10.47
N MET A 310 -0.24 -18.31 11.43
CA MET A 310 -1.35 -18.81 12.22
C MET A 310 -2.59 -19.07 11.37
N GLU A 311 -2.85 -18.19 10.40
CA GLU A 311 -3.92 -18.37 9.41
C GLU A 311 -3.71 -19.64 8.59
N ILE A 312 -2.54 -19.81 7.96
CA ILE A 312 -2.26 -20.94 7.08
C ILE A 312 -2.29 -22.26 7.87
N SER A 313 -1.53 -22.34 8.96
CA SER A 313 -1.29 -23.61 9.66
C SER A 313 -2.42 -24.03 10.59
N PHE A 314 -3.24 -23.11 11.08
CA PHE A 314 -4.26 -23.46 12.09
C PHE A 314 -5.68 -23.03 11.74
N LEU A 315 -5.87 -21.91 11.06
CA LEU A 315 -7.21 -21.45 10.70
C LEU A 315 -7.69 -22.14 9.42
N LEU A 316 -6.78 -22.30 8.45
CA LEU A 316 -7.07 -22.90 7.14
C LEU A 316 -6.58 -24.35 7.04
N ASP A 317 -5.69 -24.82 7.91
CA ASP A 317 -5.13 -26.18 7.87
C ASP A 317 -4.56 -26.52 6.47
N ASP A 318 -3.70 -25.63 5.98
CA ASP A 318 -3.09 -25.66 4.64
C ASP A 318 -4.09 -25.69 3.46
N GLN A 319 -5.36 -25.34 3.68
CA GLN A 319 -6.34 -25.13 2.60
C GLN A 319 -6.28 -23.69 2.06
N ASP A 320 -6.79 -23.50 0.83
CA ASP A 320 -6.88 -22.17 0.22
C ASP A 320 -7.98 -21.30 0.85
N GLU A 321 -9.04 -21.92 1.38
CA GLU A 321 -10.14 -21.22 2.07
C GLU A 321 -10.84 -22.12 3.12
N PRO A 322 -11.62 -21.53 4.05
CA PRO A 322 -12.42 -22.29 5.00
C PRO A 322 -13.49 -23.16 4.32
N VAL A 323 -13.81 -24.31 4.90
CA VAL A 323 -14.79 -25.27 4.35
C VAL A 323 -16.19 -24.66 4.15
N ASP A 324 -16.61 -23.77 5.06
CA ASP A 324 -17.88 -23.06 4.97
C ASP A 324 -17.81 -21.75 4.15
N LYS A 325 -16.64 -21.44 3.58
CA LYS A 325 -16.38 -20.28 2.71
C LYS A 325 -16.61 -18.93 3.39
N GLU A 326 -16.75 -18.92 4.71
CA GLU A 326 -16.93 -17.70 5.50
C GLU A 326 -15.57 -17.09 5.86
N ILE A 327 -15.39 -15.81 5.55
CA ILE A 327 -14.20 -15.07 5.96
C ILE A 327 -14.23 -14.89 7.49
N ARG A 328 -13.11 -15.21 8.14
CA ARG A 328 -12.95 -15.01 9.60
C ARG A 328 -12.27 -13.68 9.88
N SER A 329 -12.64 -13.04 10.98
CA SER A 329 -12.05 -11.74 11.40
C SER A 329 -10.52 -11.78 11.48
N PHE A 330 -9.94 -12.90 11.91
CA PHE A 330 -8.50 -13.07 12.03
C PHE A 330 -7.75 -12.95 10.68
N GLN A 331 -8.39 -13.30 9.56
CA GLN A 331 -7.77 -13.24 8.23
C GLN A 331 -7.51 -11.80 7.75
N TYR A 332 -8.14 -10.80 8.37
CA TYR A 332 -7.86 -9.40 8.07
C TYR A 332 -6.60 -8.87 8.75
N LEU A 333 -6.02 -9.61 9.70
CA LEU A 333 -4.89 -9.12 10.49
C LEU A 333 -3.60 -9.00 9.68
N ALA A 334 -3.26 -10.02 8.88
CA ALA A 334 -2.09 -9.98 8.01
C ALA A 334 -2.13 -8.85 6.96
N PRO A 335 -3.21 -8.69 6.15
CA PRO A 335 -3.30 -7.58 5.20
C PRO A 335 -3.28 -6.22 5.90
N PHE A 336 -3.97 -6.06 7.03
CA PHE A 336 -3.95 -4.81 7.78
C PHE A 336 -2.55 -4.49 8.34
N ALA A 337 -1.85 -5.48 8.88
CA ALA A 337 -0.48 -5.31 9.37
C ALA A 337 0.46 -4.85 8.25
N LEU A 338 0.33 -5.40 7.03
CA LEU A 338 1.12 -4.93 5.88
C LEU A 338 0.79 -3.49 5.47
N VAL A 339 -0.50 -3.12 5.45
CA VAL A 339 -0.89 -1.73 5.17
C VAL A 339 -0.35 -0.80 6.24
N LEU A 340 -0.49 -1.14 7.52
CA LEU A 340 0.04 -0.36 8.63
C LEU A 340 1.56 -0.25 8.59
N SER A 341 2.26 -1.36 8.36
CA SER A 341 3.71 -1.37 8.17
C SER A 341 4.13 -0.46 7.02
N GLY A 342 3.42 -0.50 5.90
CA GLY A 342 3.72 0.38 4.76
C GLY A 342 3.53 1.87 5.07
N VAL A 343 2.43 2.25 5.74
CA VAL A 343 2.21 3.66 6.13
C VAL A 343 3.24 4.12 7.18
N LEU A 344 3.54 3.28 8.18
CA LEU A 344 4.60 3.54 9.17
C LEU A 344 5.94 3.81 8.48
N PHE A 345 6.34 2.92 7.57
CA PHE A 345 7.60 3.03 6.85
C PHE A 345 7.65 4.27 5.95
N MET A 346 6.58 4.59 5.21
CA MET A 346 6.54 5.84 4.42
C MET A 346 6.66 7.10 5.28
N SER A 347 6.17 7.03 6.53
CA SER A 347 6.13 8.17 7.46
C SER A 347 7.41 8.33 8.27
N ALA A 348 8.40 7.45 8.12
CA ALA A 348 9.60 7.42 8.95
C ALA A 348 10.82 8.11 8.32
N THR A 349 10.62 9.01 7.35
CA THR A 349 11.72 9.80 6.78
C THR A 349 12.32 10.75 7.82
N GLU A 350 13.64 10.94 7.77
CA GLU A 350 14.38 11.79 8.72
C GLU A 350 13.78 13.19 8.87
N GLU A 351 13.56 13.91 7.77
CA GLU A 351 13.03 15.28 7.78
C GLU A 351 11.60 15.36 8.35
N GLN A 352 10.76 14.37 8.05
CA GLN A 352 9.40 14.29 8.59
C GLN A 352 9.43 14.07 10.10
N LEU A 353 10.28 13.17 10.60
CA LEU A 353 10.38 12.90 12.03
C LEU A 353 11.04 14.06 12.78
N GLN A 354 12.01 14.75 12.18
CA GLN A 354 12.56 15.99 12.73
C GLN A 354 11.47 17.06 12.87
N LEU A 355 10.58 17.19 11.87
CA LEU A 355 9.44 18.10 11.96
C LEU A 355 8.51 17.71 13.12
N VAL A 356 8.25 16.42 13.34
CA VAL A 356 7.43 15.93 14.46
C VAL A 356 8.05 16.31 15.81
N VAL A 357 9.37 16.14 15.96
CA VAL A 357 10.12 16.57 17.15
C VAL A 357 10.00 18.07 17.35
N ASN A 358 10.17 18.86 16.28
CA ASN A 358 10.08 20.32 16.34
C ASN A 358 8.66 20.81 16.68
N MET A 359 7.62 20.03 16.37
CA MET A 359 6.25 20.30 16.82
C MET A 359 6.02 19.98 18.30
N GLY A 360 6.96 19.29 18.95
CA GLY A 360 6.85 18.85 20.35
C GLY A 360 5.96 17.62 20.54
N ALA A 361 5.72 16.85 19.47
CA ALA A 361 4.94 15.62 19.54
C ALA A 361 5.83 14.44 19.92
N ASP A 362 5.34 13.58 20.82
CA ASP A 362 6.01 12.33 21.15
C ASP A 362 5.76 11.24 20.08
N HIS A 363 6.63 10.22 20.09
CA HIS A 363 6.55 9.09 19.16
C HIS A 363 5.22 8.32 19.30
N SER A 364 4.63 8.25 20.49
CA SER A 364 3.41 7.48 20.73
C SER A 364 2.18 8.15 20.09
N ALA A 365 2.04 9.47 20.27
CA ALA A 365 1.00 10.28 19.65
C ALA A 365 1.15 10.26 18.12
N TYR A 366 2.39 10.38 17.62
CA TYR A 366 2.68 10.25 16.20
C TYR A 366 2.25 8.88 15.64
N ILE A 367 2.66 7.79 16.28
CA ILE A 367 2.30 6.42 15.89
C ILE A 367 0.77 6.24 15.87
N LEU A 368 0.01 6.78 16.83
CA LEU A 368 -1.45 6.69 16.84
C LEU A 368 -2.10 7.42 15.66
N VAL A 369 -1.55 8.57 15.24
CA VAL A 369 -2.01 9.27 14.03
C VAL A 369 -1.75 8.42 12.79
N ILE A 370 -0.57 7.80 12.70
CA ILE A 370 -0.21 6.92 11.57
C ILE A 370 -1.09 5.65 11.54
N ILE A 371 -1.36 5.02 12.69
CA ILE A 371 -2.30 3.91 12.79
C ILE A 371 -3.69 4.33 12.31
N SER A 372 -4.15 5.53 12.70
CA SER A 372 -5.44 6.05 12.27
C SER A 372 -5.50 6.22 10.74
N ALA A 373 -4.43 6.73 10.13
CA ALA A 373 -4.32 6.83 8.67
C ALA A 373 -4.33 5.44 8.00
N ALA A 374 -3.62 4.46 8.55
CA ALA A 374 -3.64 3.09 8.06
C ALA A 374 -5.02 2.42 8.17
N CYS A 375 -5.76 2.68 9.26
CA CYS A 375 -7.15 2.23 9.42
C CYS A 375 -8.06 2.81 8.33
N LEU A 376 -7.94 4.10 8.03
CA LEU A 376 -8.71 4.75 6.97
C LEU A 376 -8.34 4.20 5.58
N LEU A 377 -7.05 3.95 5.33
CA LEU A 377 -6.59 3.35 4.07
C LEU A 377 -7.08 1.92 3.91
N GLN A 378 -7.03 1.10 4.96
CA GLN A 378 -7.57 -0.26 4.96
C GLN A 378 -9.09 -0.25 4.75
N LEU A 379 -9.81 0.65 5.43
CA LEU A 379 -11.24 0.84 5.22
C LEU A 379 -11.54 1.18 3.75
N TRP A 380 -10.76 2.07 3.14
CA TRP A 380 -10.91 2.43 1.74
C TRP A 380 -10.68 1.25 0.80
N ILE A 381 -9.61 0.48 1.02
CA ILE A 381 -9.31 -0.75 0.26
C ILE A 381 -10.50 -1.71 0.32
N LEU A 382 -10.97 -2.05 1.52
CA LEU A 382 -12.09 -2.98 1.71
C LEU A 382 -13.38 -2.46 1.08
N SER A 383 -13.63 -1.15 1.18
CA SER A 383 -14.81 -0.50 0.59
C SER A 383 -14.81 -0.58 -0.94
N ILE A 384 -13.67 -0.36 -1.58
CA ILE A 384 -13.52 -0.48 -3.04
C ILE A 384 -13.67 -1.93 -3.51
N LEU A 385 -13.11 -2.88 -2.77
CA LEU A 385 -13.29 -4.30 -3.08
C LEU A 385 -14.75 -4.73 -2.94
N GLN A 386 -15.43 -4.28 -1.89
CA GLN A 386 -16.86 -4.53 -1.70
C GLN A 386 -17.70 -3.89 -2.81
N LEU A 387 -17.38 -2.65 -3.20
CA LEU A 387 -18.03 -1.99 -4.33
C LEU A 387 -17.88 -2.80 -5.62
N TYR A 388 -16.67 -3.26 -5.93
CA TYR A 388 -16.42 -4.12 -7.09
C TYR A 388 -17.28 -5.40 -7.04
N LEU A 389 -17.33 -6.08 -5.90
CA LEU A 389 -18.14 -7.29 -5.73
C LEU A 389 -19.62 -7.02 -5.99
N ASN A 390 -20.18 -5.96 -5.42
CA ASN A 390 -21.57 -5.57 -5.62
C ASN A 390 -21.88 -5.26 -7.10
N LEU A 391 -20.95 -4.61 -7.80
CA LEU A 391 -21.11 -4.29 -9.22
C LEU A 391 -21.00 -5.53 -10.12
N ALA A 392 -20.12 -6.46 -9.77
CA ALA A 392 -19.91 -7.71 -10.51
C ALA A 392 -21.10 -8.66 -10.36
N THR A 393 -21.59 -8.89 -9.13
CA THR A 393 -22.73 -9.77 -8.87
C THR A 393 -24.03 -9.26 -9.50
N ALA A 394 -24.29 -7.95 -9.43
CA ALA A 394 -25.44 -7.35 -10.09
C ALA A 394 -25.44 -7.58 -11.62
N ASN A 395 -24.27 -7.75 -12.23
CA ASN A 395 -24.16 -8.04 -13.65
C ASN A 395 -24.50 -9.52 -13.96
N ASP A 396 -24.07 -10.44 -13.11
CA ASP A 396 -24.35 -11.87 -13.28
C ASP A 396 -25.83 -12.18 -13.04
N SER A 397 -26.45 -11.58 -12.02
CA SER A 397 -27.89 -11.70 -11.78
C SER A 397 -28.72 -11.13 -12.95
N TYR A 398 -28.31 -10.00 -13.54
CA TYR A 398 -28.98 -9.45 -14.72
C TYR A 398 -28.89 -10.39 -15.93
N LYS A 399 -27.72 -10.99 -16.18
CA LYS A 399 -27.56 -11.94 -17.29
C LYS A 399 -28.44 -13.17 -17.12
N GLN A 400 -28.51 -13.73 -15.92
CA GLN A 400 -29.37 -14.88 -15.62
C GLN A 400 -30.84 -14.58 -15.90
N VAL A 401 -31.36 -13.42 -15.49
CA VAL A 401 -32.74 -13.01 -15.74
C VAL A 401 -33.02 -12.82 -17.24
N VAL A 402 -32.10 -12.24 -17.99
CA VAL A 402 -32.25 -12.07 -19.46
C VAL A 402 -32.25 -13.42 -20.17
N GLU A 403 -31.35 -14.33 -19.79
CA GLU A 403 -31.29 -15.68 -20.36
C GLU A 403 -32.57 -16.48 -20.06
N GLU A 404 -33.12 -16.35 -18.85
CA GLU A 404 -34.39 -16.96 -18.46
C GLU A 404 -35.59 -16.40 -19.25
N LEU A 405 -35.61 -15.09 -19.53
CA LEU A 405 -36.63 -14.45 -20.36
C LEU A 405 -36.53 -14.87 -21.84
N GLU A 406 -35.33 -14.91 -22.41
CA GLU A 406 -35.10 -15.34 -23.80
C GLU A 406 -35.47 -16.82 -24.01
N LEU A 407 -35.23 -17.68 -23.02
CA LEU A 407 -35.68 -19.08 -23.03
C LEU A 407 -37.21 -19.18 -22.97
N SER A 408 -37.87 -18.33 -22.17
CA SER A 408 -39.35 -18.34 -22.07
C SER A 408 -40.04 -17.88 -23.36
N ASP A 409 -39.43 -16.99 -24.13
CA ASP A 409 -39.96 -16.51 -25.42
C ASP A 409 -39.74 -17.52 -26.57
N LEU A 410 -38.87 -18.53 -26.39
CA LEU A 410 -38.64 -19.61 -27.34
C LEU A 410 -39.55 -20.83 -27.11
N GLU A 411 -40.24 -20.89 -25.98
CA GLU A 411 -41.19 -21.96 -25.63
C GLU A 411 -42.66 -21.64 -25.98
N VAL A 412 -42.93 -20.48 -26.60
CA VAL A 412 -44.25 -20.03 -27.11
C VAL A 412 -44.25 -20.00 -28.63
#